data_AF-A0A2I0MP11-F1
#
_entry.id   AF-A0A2I0MP11-F1
#
_cell.length_a   1.000
_cell.length_b   1.000
_cell.length_c   1.000
_cell.angle_alpha   90.00
_cell.angle_beta   90.00
_cell.angle_gamma   90.00
#
_symmetry.space_group_name_H-M   'P 1'
#
loop_
_entity.id
_entity.type
_entity.pdbx_description
1 polymer ?
#
loop_
_entity_poly.entity_id
_entity_poly.type
_entity_poly.pdbx_seq_one_letter_code
_entity_poly.pdbx_strand_id
1 'polypeptide(L)'
;MPVTRSGACDITGDESPRGGYQGRQQQRCPSPAWASASSSKRGSCGSLEEEVEEKEDPFYMDRFPEEYPLWPLPNRKETCSVVEDLVNDLLCVCRVFSGNDFMPRLQPAFGLGGFLESQSALGEEFVYRLVVPLKPPPGHSFHLELDTEGEMPVRNSRLRVELECMCIRERKLGDMLCFIHHPEDELMGCQEASLLQTLCTGSYLDVQKTAFWLQELMTAACVAVLQSATCKLTVLPSPRFCKLKMTTAFETSLSIELVLAVQQGNADTFVTME
;
A
#
# COMPACT_ATOMS: atom_id res chain seq x y z
N MET A 1 -0.10 -40.62 -43.78
CA MET A 1 -0.30 -42.04 -44.13
C MET A 1 -0.50 -42.10 -45.64
N PRO A 2 0.23 -42.90 -46.45
CA PRO A 2 1.44 -43.73 -46.17
C PRO A 2 2.69 -42.87 -45.80
N VAL A 3 3.98 -43.16 -46.11
CA VAL A 3 4.88 -44.30 -45.74
C VAL A 3 6.37 -43.84 -45.86
N THR A 4 7.33 -44.70 -45.49
CA THR A 4 8.78 -44.52 -45.26
C THR A 4 9.73 -44.74 -46.45
N ARG A 5 10.96 -44.17 -46.36
CA ARG A 5 12.30 -44.82 -46.43
C ARG A 5 13.42 -43.76 -46.37
N SER A 6 14.25 -43.70 -45.34
CA SER A 6 15.50 -44.46 -45.10
C SER A 6 16.68 -44.11 -46.03
N GLY A 7 17.71 -43.46 -45.49
CA GLY A 7 19.04 -43.27 -46.10
C GLY A 7 20.04 -42.92 -45.00
N ALA A 8 21.15 -43.66 -44.92
CA ALA A 8 22.16 -43.53 -43.87
C ALA A 8 23.38 -42.72 -44.36
N CYS A 9 24.15 -42.17 -43.42
CA CYS A 9 25.55 -41.78 -43.59
C CYS A 9 26.32 -42.06 -42.29
N ASP A 10 27.63 -42.29 -42.42
CA ASP A 10 28.40 -43.17 -41.56
C ASP A 10 29.01 -42.58 -40.28
N ILE A 11 29.47 -43.51 -39.44
CA ILE A 11 30.24 -43.30 -38.22
C ILE A 11 31.72 -43.13 -38.57
N THR A 12 32.33 -42.04 -38.13
CA THR A 12 33.77 -42.00 -37.80
C THR A 12 33.91 -41.47 -36.39
N GLY A 13 34.35 -42.32 -35.45
CA GLY A 13 34.71 -41.90 -34.11
C GLY A 13 36.16 -41.44 -34.05
N ASP A 14 36.44 -40.50 -33.16
CA ASP A 14 37.78 -40.27 -32.59
C ASP A 14 37.65 -39.80 -31.14
N GLU A 15 38.74 -39.82 -30.39
CA GLU A 15 38.78 -40.03 -28.95
C GLU A 15 38.38 -38.83 -28.06
N SER A 16 37.66 -39.14 -26.98
CA SER A 16 37.63 -38.39 -25.72
C SER A 16 38.93 -38.66 -24.93
N PRO A 17 39.41 -37.81 -23.97
CA PRO A 17 38.56 -37.27 -22.90
C PRO A 17 38.96 -35.96 -22.17
N ARG A 18 38.04 -35.55 -21.27
CA ARG A 18 38.18 -34.79 -19.98
C ARG A 18 37.49 -33.41 -19.95
N GLY A 19 36.60 -33.25 -18.98
CA GLY A 19 35.92 -31.98 -18.66
C GLY A 19 34.50 -32.24 -18.16
N GLY A 20 34.32 -32.36 -16.84
CA GLY A 20 33.07 -32.85 -16.26
C GLY A 20 31.93 -31.82 -16.22
N TYR A 21 30.75 -32.22 -16.70
CA TYR A 21 29.49 -31.54 -16.38
C TYR A 21 28.88 -32.19 -15.12
N GLN A 22 28.94 -31.50 -13.99
CA GLN A 22 28.10 -31.83 -12.82
C GLN A 22 26.80 -31.04 -12.88
N GLY A 23 25.68 -31.71 -12.61
CA GLY A 23 24.34 -31.14 -12.77
C GLY A 23 24.00 -30.08 -11.72
N ARG A 24 23.14 -29.12 -12.10
CA ARG A 24 22.49 -28.20 -11.15
C ARG A 24 21.63 -29.00 -10.17
N GLN A 25 22.04 -29.08 -8.91
CA GLN A 25 21.11 -29.39 -7.82
C GLN A 25 20.24 -28.16 -7.55
N GLN A 26 18.92 -28.34 -7.60
CA GLN A 26 17.98 -27.37 -7.03
C GLN A 26 18.12 -27.40 -5.52
N GLN A 27 18.69 -26.34 -4.94
CA GLN A 27 18.69 -26.15 -3.49
C GLN A 27 17.29 -25.68 -3.08
N ARG A 28 16.54 -26.58 -2.42
CA ARG A 28 15.35 -26.19 -1.65
C ARG A 28 15.79 -25.55 -0.34
N CYS A 29 15.08 -24.54 0.12
CA CYS A 29 15.31 -23.90 1.41
C CYS A 29 15.22 -24.93 2.56
N PRO A 30 16.21 -25.02 3.46
CA PRO A 30 16.16 -25.93 4.61
C PRO A 30 15.36 -25.32 5.77
N SER A 31 14.43 -26.09 6.33
CA SER A 31 13.75 -25.74 7.59
C SER A 31 14.64 -26.09 8.80
N PRO A 32 14.77 -25.23 9.82
CA PRO A 32 15.55 -25.56 11.02
C PRO A 32 14.80 -26.52 11.94
N ALA A 33 15.32 -27.73 12.11
CA ALA A 33 14.93 -28.63 13.19
C ALA A 33 15.91 -28.46 14.36
N TRP A 34 15.40 -28.29 15.58
CA TRP A 34 16.22 -28.34 16.79
C TRP A 34 15.76 -29.46 17.73
N ALA A 35 16.72 -30.18 18.31
CA ALA A 35 16.50 -31.24 19.27
C ALA A 35 17.07 -30.84 20.64
N SER A 36 16.47 -31.39 21.70
CA SER A 36 16.59 -30.90 23.09
C SER A 36 17.84 -31.37 23.84
N ALA A 37 18.33 -30.55 24.78
CA ALA A 37 19.04 -31.01 25.98
C ALA A 37 18.87 -30.00 27.13
N SER A 38 18.73 -30.50 28.37
CA SER A 38 18.29 -29.73 29.56
C SER A 38 19.44 -29.41 30.53
N SER A 39 19.35 -28.33 31.33
CA SER A 39 19.45 -28.39 32.82
C SER A 39 19.48 -27.02 33.54
N SER A 40 18.41 -26.76 34.30
CA SER A 40 18.32 -26.12 35.63
C SER A 40 19.48 -25.25 36.20
N LYS A 41 19.15 -23.99 36.55
CA LYS A 41 19.31 -23.44 37.91
C LYS A 41 18.42 -22.20 38.14
N ARG A 42 17.99 -21.97 39.39
CA ARG A 42 17.03 -20.92 39.80
C ARG A 42 17.72 -19.70 40.39
N GLY A 43 17.05 -18.54 40.26
CA GLY A 43 17.21 -17.36 41.11
C GLY A 43 17.09 -16.08 40.28
N SER A 44 16.36 -15.04 40.64
CA SER A 44 15.37 -14.77 41.69
C SER A 44 14.97 -13.31 41.45
N CYS A 45 13.67 -13.04 41.30
CA CYS A 45 12.98 -11.75 41.33
C CYS A 45 13.79 -10.44 41.13
N GLY A 46 13.55 -9.78 40.00
CA GLY A 46 13.63 -8.33 39.88
C GLY A 46 12.39 -7.85 39.13
N SER A 47 11.46 -7.20 39.82
CA SER A 47 10.29 -6.60 39.19
C SER A 47 10.72 -5.37 38.40
N LEU A 48 10.49 -5.39 37.09
CA LEU A 48 10.44 -4.22 36.23
C LEU A 48 9.11 -4.28 35.49
N GLU A 49 8.48 -3.12 35.32
CA GLU A 49 7.10 -3.01 34.89
C GLU A 49 6.87 -3.67 33.52
N GLU A 50 5.83 -4.51 33.42
CA GLU A 50 5.28 -4.90 32.13
C GLU A 50 4.63 -3.65 31.54
N GLU A 51 5.36 -2.94 30.67
CA GLU A 51 4.71 -2.02 29.76
C GLU A 51 3.74 -2.82 28.89
N VAL A 52 2.46 -2.53 29.07
CA VAL A 52 1.38 -3.16 28.33
C VAL A 52 1.56 -2.80 26.86
N GLU A 53 2.01 -3.76 26.04
CA GLU A 53 1.70 -3.73 24.61
C GLU A 53 0.17 -3.68 24.51
N GLU A 54 -0.37 -2.49 24.25
CA GLU A 54 -1.70 -2.34 23.68
C GLU A 54 -1.65 -2.98 22.29
N LYS A 55 -1.89 -4.30 22.27
CA LYS A 55 -2.27 -4.99 21.06
C LYS A 55 -3.64 -4.44 20.68
N GLU A 56 -3.62 -3.43 19.80
CA GLU A 56 -4.79 -3.04 19.03
C GLU A 56 -5.40 -4.30 18.43
N ASP A 57 -6.58 -4.68 18.92
CA ASP A 57 -7.29 -5.86 18.47
C ASP A 57 -7.66 -5.66 16.99
N PRO A 58 -7.13 -6.47 16.05
CA PRO A 58 -7.38 -6.26 14.62
C PRO A 58 -8.85 -6.47 14.22
N PHE A 59 -9.71 -6.89 15.16
CA PHE A 59 -11.07 -7.35 14.90
C PHE A 59 -12.17 -6.54 15.60
N TYR A 60 -11.91 -5.31 16.05
CA TYR A 60 -13.00 -4.40 16.46
C TYR A 60 -13.77 -3.81 15.26
N MET A 61 -14.33 -4.68 14.42
CA MET A 61 -15.30 -4.38 13.35
C MET A 61 -16.74 -4.28 13.89
N ASP A 62 -16.91 -4.05 15.20
CA ASP A 62 -18.19 -4.15 15.93
C ASP A 62 -18.86 -2.80 16.20
N ARG A 63 -18.38 -1.72 15.56
CA ARG A 63 -19.04 -0.40 15.59
C ARG A 63 -18.74 0.46 14.37
N PHE A 64 -19.15 0.02 13.19
CA PHE A 64 -19.66 1.01 12.23
C PHE A 64 -21.03 1.47 12.75
N PRO A 65 -21.25 2.76 13.01
CA PRO A 65 -22.56 3.22 13.42
C PRO A 65 -23.58 2.91 12.32
N GLU A 66 -24.65 2.19 12.67
CA GLU A 66 -25.86 2.08 11.83
C GLU A 66 -26.50 3.48 11.61
N GLU A 67 -26.00 4.48 12.34
CA GLU A 67 -26.31 5.90 12.29
C GLU A 67 -25.12 6.75 11.79
N TYR A 68 -24.67 6.57 10.53
CA TYR A 68 -24.17 7.77 9.83
C TYR A 68 -25.38 8.74 9.74
N PRO A 69 -25.30 9.98 10.28
CA PRO A 69 -26.47 10.80 10.49
C PRO A 69 -27.29 11.06 9.22
N LEU A 70 -28.60 11.17 9.38
CA LEU A 70 -29.52 11.53 8.31
C LEU A 70 -29.14 12.89 7.71
N TRP A 71 -28.46 12.84 6.57
CA TRP A 71 -28.07 13.99 5.78
C TRP A 71 -29.32 14.77 5.29
N PRO A 72 -29.30 16.11 5.22
CA PRO A 72 -28.17 17.00 5.48
C PRO A 72 -27.91 17.28 6.96
N LEU A 73 -26.62 17.35 7.32
CA LEU A 73 -26.18 17.76 8.65
C LEU A 73 -26.44 19.26 8.88
N PRO A 74 -26.78 19.70 10.11
CA PRO A 74 -27.31 21.03 10.36
C PRO A 74 -26.25 22.14 10.32
N ASN A 75 -24.95 21.81 10.38
CA ASN A 75 -23.89 22.78 10.14
C ASN A 75 -22.62 22.16 9.53
N ARG A 76 -21.86 23.04 8.86
CA ARG A 76 -20.63 22.74 8.13
C ARG A 76 -19.54 22.07 8.97
N LYS A 77 -19.49 22.29 10.29
CA LYS A 77 -18.45 21.73 11.16
C LYS A 77 -18.72 20.26 11.48
N GLU A 78 -19.98 19.93 11.80
CA GLU A 78 -20.43 18.54 11.95
C GLU A 78 -20.30 17.77 10.63
N THR A 79 -20.53 18.44 9.49
CA THR A 79 -20.25 17.87 8.17
C THR A 79 -18.78 17.50 7.99
N CYS A 80 -17.84 18.37 8.38
CA CYS A 80 -16.41 18.03 8.32
C CYS A 80 -16.08 16.77 9.13
N SER A 81 -16.49 16.72 10.41
CA SER A 81 -16.10 15.61 11.30
C SER A 81 -16.67 14.28 10.83
N VAL A 82 -17.95 14.22 10.47
CA VAL A 82 -18.58 12.96 10.00
C VAL A 82 -17.92 12.45 8.71
N VAL A 83 -17.42 13.35 7.86
CA VAL A 83 -16.73 12.98 6.60
C VAL A 83 -15.27 12.56 6.88
N GLU A 84 -14.58 13.22 7.80
CA GLU A 84 -13.25 12.79 8.28
C GLU A 84 -13.32 11.41 8.93
N ASP A 85 -14.30 11.17 9.80
CA ASP A 85 -14.53 9.88 10.46
C ASP A 85 -14.82 8.76 9.44
N LEU A 86 -15.80 8.96 8.55
CA LEU A 86 -16.14 8.01 7.46
C LEU A 86 -14.91 7.66 6.60
N VAL A 87 -14.09 8.64 6.25
CA VAL A 87 -12.89 8.40 5.44
C VAL A 87 -11.82 7.68 6.23
N ASN A 88 -11.66 7.97 7.52
CA ASN A 88 -10.73 7.24 8.39
C ASN A 88 -11.15 5.78 8.59
N ASP A 89 -12.45 5.50 8.74
CA ASP A 89 -13.02 4.14 8.78
C ASP A 89 -12.69 3.36 7.50
N LEU A 90 -12.92 3.97 6.33
CA LEU A 90 -12.57 3.39 5.04
C LEU A 90 -11.06 3.18 4.88
N LEU A 91 -10.23 4.12 5.35
CA LEU A 91 -8.77 3.99 5.32
C LEU A 91 -8.28 2.86 6.24
N CYS A 92 -8.92 2.63 7.39
CA CYS A 92 -8.62 1.48 8.25
C CYS A 92 -8.86 0.16 7.51
N VAL A 93 -9.98 0.03 6.80
CA VAL A 93 -10.25 -1.15 5.96
C VAL A 93 -9.26 -1.24 4.78
N CYS A 94 -8.91 -0.11 4.15
CA CYS A 94 -7.89 -0.08 3.10
C CYS A 94 -6.52 -0.58 3.60
N ARG A 95 -6.11 -0.28 4.84
CA ARG A 95 -4.86 -0.79 5.44
C ARG A 95 -4.85 -2.31 5.56
N VAL A 96 -6.00 -2.92 5.86
CA VAL A 96 -6.14 -4.39 5.92
C VAL A 96 -6.00 -4.98 4.51
N PHE A 97 -6.66 -4.39 3.51
CA PHE A 97 -6.56 -4.85 2.12
C PHE A 97 -5.20 -4.60 1.47
N SER A 98 -4.49 -3.54 1.86
CA SER A 98 -3.11 -3.28 1.43
C SER A 98 -2.07 -3.95 2.34
N GLY A 99 -2.47 -4.82 3.26
CA GLY A 99 -1.71 -5.29 4.44
C GLY A 99 -0.48 -6.15 4.17
N ASN A 100 0.07 -6.13 2.96
CA ASN A 100 1.41 -6.64 2.69
C ASN A 100 2.46 -5.59 3.11
N ASP A 101 3.67 -6.03 3.43
CA ASP A 101 4.76 -5.12 3.81
C ASP A 101 5.49 -4.50 2.61
N PHE A 102 4.86 -4.53 1.42
CA PHE A 102 5.43 -4.13 0.13
C PHE A 102 4.77 -2.87 -0.46
N MET A 103 3.61 -2.45 0.07
CA MET A 103 2.83 -1.28 -0.37
C MET A 103 2.88 -0.09 0.60
N PRO A 104 2.57 1.14 0.16
CA PRO A 104 2.60 2.33 1.03
C PRO A 104 1.54 2.24 2.13
N ARG A 105 1.91 2.62 3.35
CA ARG A 105 1.01 2.60 4.50
C ARG A 105 0.21 3.91 4.56
N LEU A 106 -1.08 3.83 4.23
CA LEU A 106 -2.06 4.91 4.34
C LEU A 106 -2.16 5.42 5.79
N GLN A 107 -2.01 6.72 6.03
CA GLN A 107 -2.20 7.35 7.34
C GLN A 107 -3.61 7.94 7.49
N PRO A 108 -4.04 8.36 8.70
CA PRO A 108 -5.32 9.05 8.87
C PRO A 108 -5.42 10.30 8.01
N ALA A 109 -6.62 10.58 7.49
CA ALA A 109 -6.90 11.74 6.67
C ALA A 109 -7.10 13.00 7.53
N PHE A 110 -6.80 14.17 6.95
CA PHE A 110 -7.10 15.47 7.56
C PHE A 110 -7.59 16.50 6.53
N GLY A 111 -8.50 17.38 6.93
CA GLY A 111 -9.04 18.45 6.08
C GLY A 111 -8.07 19.59 5.82
N LEU A 112 -8.02 20.07 4.57
CA LEU A 112 -7.32 21.31 4.20
C LEU A 112 -8.10 22.59 4.56
N GLY A 113 -9.18 22.47 5.34
CA GLY A 113 -9.90 23.61 5.91
C GLY A 113 -10.92 24.27 4.97
N GLY A 114 -11.99 23.55 4.62
CA GLY A 114 -13.18 24.17 4.01
C GLY A 114 -13.87 23.30 2.96
N PHE A 115 -15.08 23.75 2.60
CA PHE A 115 -15.81 23.23 1.45
C PHE A 115 -15.48 24.09 0.24
N LEU A 116 -15.18 23.46 -0.89
CA LEU A 116 -15.22 24.11 -2.19
C LEU A 116 -16.63 23.97 -2.74
N GLU A 117 -17.32 25.10 -2.89
CA GLU A 117 -18.58 25.17 -3.63
C GLU A 117 -18.27 24.99 -5.12
N SER A 118 -18.61 23.82 -5.68
CA SER A 118 -18.49 23.58 -7.12
C SER A 118 -19.86 23.68 -7.78
N GLN A 119 -19.96 24.56 -8.78
CA GLN A 119 -21.20 24.78 -9.51
C GLN A 119 -21.29 23.75 -10.63
N SER A 120 -21.96 22.62 -10.36
CA SER A 120 -22.18 21.57 -11.34
C SER A 120 -23.40 21.87 -12.21
N ALA A 121 -23.48 21.30 -13.41
CA ALA A 121 -24.65 21.40 -14.28
C ALA A 121 -25.91 20.68 -13.73
N LEU A 122 -25.79 19.96 -12.61
CA LEU A 122 -26.87 19.18 -11.99
C LEU A 122 -27.31 19.72 -10.62
N GLY A 123 -26.68 20.80 -10.12
CA GLY A 123 -26.94 21.38 -8.80
C GLY A 123 -25.66 21.77 -8.03
N GLU A 124 -25.84 22.23 -6.80
CA GLU A 124 -24.74 22.52 -5.86
C GLU A 124 -24.09 21.20 -5.42
N GLU A 125 -22.90 20.87 -5.94
CA GLU A 125 -22.11 19.73 -5.48
C GLU A 125 -21.04 20.24 -4.52
N PHE A 126 -21.27 20.00 -3.22
CA PHE A 126 -20.31 20.27 -2.17
C PHE A 126 -19.07 19.39 -2.37
N VAL A 127 -17.90 20.01 -2.55
CA VAL A 127 -16.62 19.31 -2.63
C VAL A 127 -15.87 19.49 -1.32
N TYR A 128 -15.60 18.37 -0.64
CA TYR A 128 -14.80 18.33 0.57
C TYR A 128 -13.47 17.63 0.28
N ARG A 129 -12.36 18.29 0.59
CA ARG A 129 -11.03 17.83 0.18
C ARG A 129 -10.16 17.48 1.39
N LEU A 130 -9.71 16.23 1.40
CA LEU A 130 -8.91 15.61 2.45
C LEU A 130 -7.52 15.25 1.92
N VAL A 131 -6.52 15.38 2.78
CA VAL A 131 -5.17 14.88 2.53
C VAL A 131 -5.00 13.53 3.21
N VAL A 132 -4.48 12.55 2.47
CA VAL A 132 -4.17 11.20 2.95
C VAL A 132 -2.65 10.98 2.87
N PRO A 133 -1.91 11.04 3.99
CA PRO A 133 -0.47 10.85 3.96
C PRO A 133 -0.08 9.39 3.69
N LEU A 134 1.01 9.21 2.95
CA LEU A 134 1.64 7.92 2.71
C LEU A 134 2.93 7.80 3.52
N LYS A 135 3.10 6.67 4.21
CA LYS A 135 4.41 6.22 4.71
C LYS A 135 4.99 5.14 3.79
N PRO A 136 6.32 5.11 3.56
CA PRO A 136 6.92 4.07 2.75
C PRO A 136 6.77 2.69 3.40
N PRO A 137 6.71 1.61 2.60
CA PRO A 137 6.86 0.26 3.11
C PRO A 137 8.28 0.02 3.65
N PRO A 138 8.47 -0.99 4.52
CA PRO A 138 9.79 -1.46 4.92
C PRO A 138 10.74 -1.68 3.73
N GLY A 139 12.02 -1.34 3.91
CA GLY A 139 13.03 -1.43 2.86
C GLY A 139 12.93 -0.37 1.77
N HIS A 140 12.04 0.62 1.93
CA HIS A 140 11.88 1.75 1.01
C HIS A 140 11.94 3.07 1.77
N SER A 141 12.47 4.10 1.11
CA SER A 141 12.49 5.47 1.62
C SER A 141 11.92 6.44 0.57
N PHE A 142 11.29 7.52 1.05
CA PHE A 142 10.69 8.55 0.21
C PHE A 142 11.54 9.81 0.22
N HIS A 143 12.09 10.16 -0.94
CA HIS A 143 12.95 11.31 -1.16
C HIS A 143 12.25 12.33 -2.05
N LEU A 144 11.92 13.49 -1.49
CA LEU A 144 11.30 14.58 -2.24
C LEU A 144 12.37 15.35 -3.01
N GLU A 145 12.39 15.21 -4.33
CA GLU A 145 13.23 16.00 -5.22
C GLU A 145 12.44 17.25 -5.66
N LEU A 146 12.97 18.43 -5.36
CA LEU A 146 12.44 19.72 -5.84
C LEU A 146 13.16 20.09 -7.14
N ASP A 147 12.41 20.45 -8.18
CA ASP A 147 12.98 20.88 -9.44
C ASP A 147 13.68 22.24 -9.28
N THR A 148 14.95 22.33 -9.68
CA THR A 148 15.86 23.42 -9.23
C THR A 148 15.79 24.70 -10.08
N GLU A 149 14.91 24.77 -11.08
CA GLU A 149 14.79 25.93 -11.98
C GLU A 149 13.67 26.89 -11.58
N GLY A 150 14.05 27.91 -10.78
CA GLY A 150 13.59 29.30 -10.94
C GLY A 150 12.12 29.69 -10.66
N GLU A 151 11.15 28.80 -10.76
CA GLU A 151 9.72 29.11 -10.69
C GLU A 151 8.98 28.30 -9.60
N MET A 152 8.31 29.04 -8.71
CA MET A 152 7.37 28.63 -7.65
C MET A 152 7.31 27.12 -7.24
N PRO A 153 7.84 26.74 -6.06
CA PRO A 153 8.22 25.35 -5.72
C PRO A 153 7.08 24.36 -5.39
N VAL A 154 5.82 24.64 -5.75
CA VAL A 154 4.65 23.87 -5.30
C VAL A 154 4.15 22.84 -6.32
N ARG A 155 4.54 22.94 -7.61
CA ARG A 155 3.94 22.11 -8.68
C ARG A 155 4.85 21.08 -9.36
N ASN A 156 6.16 21.15 -9.12
CA ASN A 156 7.16 20.33 -9.84
C ASN A 156 7.94 19.37 -8.92
N SER A 157 7.47 19.12 -7.69
CA SER A 157 8.13 18.18 -6.79
C SER A 157 7.92 16.73 -7.24
N ARG A 158 9.00 15.97 -7.41
CA ARG A 158 8.95 14.55 -7.77
C ARG A 158 9.31 13.71 -6.56
N LEU A 159 8.54 12.66 -6.30
CA LEU A 159 8.85 11.74 -5.22
C LEU A 159 9.67 10.56 -5.76
N ARG A 160 10.92 10.50 -5.35
CA ARG A 160 11.80 9.37 -5.61
C ARG A 160 11.66 8.34 -4.49
N VAL A 161 11.64 7.08 -4.87
CA VAL A 161 11.65 5.93 -3.98
C VAL A 161 13.04 5.30 -4.07
N GLU A 162 13.74 5.21 -2.93
CA GLU A 162 15.01 4.51 -2.83
C GLU A 162 14.86 3.25 -1.96
N LEU A 163 15.80 2.32 -2.12
CA LEU A 163 15.82 1.05 -1.38
C LEU A 163 16.76 1.15 -0.17
N GLU A 164 16.31 0.62 0.95
CA GLU A 164 17.10 0.44 2.17
C GLU A 164 17.48 -1.03 2.38
N CYS A 165 18.63 -1.27 3.03
CA CYS A 165 19.13 -2.62 3.25
C CYS A 165 18.37 -3.34 4.38
N MET A 166 17.55 -4.33 4.01
CA MET A 166 16.73 -5.10 4.95
C MET A 166 17.38 -6.39 5.49
N CYS A 167 18.65 -6.66 5.20
CA CYS A 167 19.33 -7.91 5.61
C CYS A 167 19.32 -8.17 7.14
N ILE A 168 19.18 -7.13 7.97
CA ILE A 168 19.04 -7.31 9.43
C ILE A 168 17.63 -7.82 9.79
N ARG A 169 16.59 -7.34 9.10
CA ARG A 169 15.20 -7.80 9.28
C ARG A 169 15.05 -9.23 8.74
N GLU A 170 15.49 -9.44 7.50
CA GLU A 170 15.53 -10.75 6.82
C GLU A 170 16.10 -11.86 7.73
N ARG A 171 17.26 -11.63 8.34
CA ARG A 171 17.90 -12.62 9.23
C ARG A 171 17.22 -12.80 10.60
N LYS A 172 16.42 -11.84 11.05
CA LYS A 172 15.77 -11.85 12.38
C LYS A 172 14.33 -12.33 12.35
N LEU A 173 13.57 -11.90 11.35
CA LEU A 173 12.14 -12.18 11.21
C LEU A 173 11.85 -13.16 10.08
N GLY A 174 12.67 -13.18 9.01
CA GLY A 174 12.46 -14.07 7.85
C GLY A 174 11.19 -13.77 7.05
N ASP A 175 10.58 -12.60 7.27
CA ASP A 175 9.32 -12.15 6.68
C ASP A 175 9.49 -11.46 5.31
N MET A 176 10.70 -10.97 5.02
CA MET A 176 11.05 -10.27 3.79
C MET A 176 12.53 -10.52 3.43
N LEU A 177 12.83 -10.73 2.14
CA LEU A 177 14.20 -10.76 1.60
C LEU A 177 14.67 -9.35 1.23
N CYS A 178 15.96 -9.07 1.40
CA CYS A 178 16.52 -7.75 1.09
C CYS A 178 16.58 -7.44 -0.41
N PHE A 179 15.80 -6.43 -0.84
CA PHE A 179 15.72 -5.94 -2.21
C PHE A 179 17.07 -5.53 -2.85
N ILE A 180 18.08 -5.18 -2.05
CA ILE A 180 19.40 -4.75 -2.52
C ILE A 180 20.34 -5.94 -2.81
N HIS A 181 20.20 -7.04 -2.08
CA HIS A 181 21.19 -8.13 -2.08
C HIS A 181 20.68 -9.42 -2.74
N HIS A 182 19.37 -9.53 -3.00
CA HIS A 182 18.79 -10.60 -3.81
C HIS A 182 18.53 -10.13 -5.25
N PRO A 183 18.74 -10.99 -6.27
CA PRO A 183 18.40 -10.68 -7.65
C PRO A 183 16.87 -10.60 -7.84
N GLU A 184 16.43 -9.79 -8.81
CA GLU A 184 15.00 -9.57 -9.08
C GLU A 184 14.22 -10.86 -9.37
N ASP A 185 14.81 -11.81 -10.11
CA ASP A 185 14.21 -13.12 -10.40
C ASP A 185 13.88 -13.94 -9.13
N GLU A 186 14.67 -13.79 -8.06
CA GLU A 186 14.43 -14.46 -6.78
C GLU A 186 13.34 -13.73 -5.99
N LEU A 187 13.40 -12.39 -5.95
CA LEU A 187 12.38 -11.56 -5.31
C LEU A 187 10.99 -11.83 -5.89
N MET A 188 10.87 -11.87 -7.23
CA MET A 188 9.63 -12.18 -7.96
C MET A 188 9.10 -13.60 -7.73
N GLY A 189 9.96 -14.55 -7.33
CA GLY A 189 9.57 -15.93 -7.05
C GLY A 189 9.26 -16.21 -5.58
N CYS A 190 9.72 -15.36 -4.66
CA CYS A 190 9.66 -15.60 -3.22
C CYS A 190 8.79 -14.60 -2.44
N GLN A 191 8.42 -13.46 -3.04
CA GLN A 191 7.68 -12.38 -2.38
C GLN A 191 6.66 -11.72 -3.31
N GLU A 192 5.79 -10.88 -2.75
CA GLU A 192 4.85 -10.07 -3.53
C GLU A 192 5.57 -8.91 -4.25
N ALA A 193 4.92 -8.39 -5.30
CA ALA A 193 5.44 -7.29 -6.09
C ALA A 193 5.66 -6.04 -5.21
N SER A 194 6.84 -5.44 -5.32
CA SER A 194 7.22 -4.26 -4.54
C SER A 194 6.48 -3.00 -4.98
N LEU A 195 6.53 -1.96 -4.13
CA LEU A 195 6.14 -0.60 -4.48
C LEU A 195 6.79 -0.11 -5.79
N LEU A 196 8.08 -0.40 -5.98
CA LEU A 196 8.84 0.00 -7.18
C LEU A 196 8.28 -0.64 -8.45
N GLN A 197 7.86 -1.90 -8.38
CA GLN A 197 7.30 -2.63 -9.52
C GLN A 197 5.84 -2.22 -9.79
N THR A 198 5.09 -1.88 -8.74
CA THR A 198 3.63 -1.70 -8.81
C THR A 198 3.23 -0.24 -9.06
N LEU A 199 3.70 0.71 -8.23
CA LEU A 199 3.24 2.10 -8.26
C LEU A 199 4.29 3.10 -8.76
N CYS A 200 5.52 2.67 -9.03
CA CYS A 200 6.55 3.58 -9.56
C CYS A 200 6.69 3.49 -11.09
N THR A 201 7.25 4.54 -11.69
CA THR A 201 7.70 4.58 -13.08
C THR A 201 9.20 4.88 -13.05
N GLY A 202 10.02 3.83 -13.16
CA GLY A 202 11.42 3.87 -12.74
C GLY A 202 11.52 3.98 -11.21
N SER A 203 12.42 4.83 -10.71
CA SER A 203 12.59 5.11 -9.28
C SER A 203 11.64 6.19 -8.73
N TYR A 204 10.62 6.62 -9.49
CA TYR A 204 9.72 7.71 -9.09
C TYR A 204 8.31 7.21 -8.86
N LEU A 205 7.68 7.60 -7.74
CA LEU A 205 6.30 7.21 -7.45
C LEU A 205 5.35 7.86 -8.46
N ASP A 206 4.60 7.04 -9.17
CA ASP A 206 3.71 7.47 -10.24
C ASP A 206 2.36 7.84 -9.64
N VAL A 207 2.03 9.13 -9.65
CA VAL A 207 0.80 9.67 -9.07
C VAL A 207 -0.44 9.00 -9.67
N GLN A 208 -0.43 8.68 -10.96
CA GLN A 208 -1.59 8.08 -11.62
C GLN A 208 -1.77 6.61 -11.19
N LYS A 209 -0.69 5.82 -11.15
CA LYS A 209 -0.74 4.45 -10.61
C LYS A 209 -1.17 4.43 -9.14
N THR A 210 -0.61 5.32 -8.34
CA THR A 210 -0.90 5.43 -6.89
C THR A 210 -2.34 5.87 -6.64
N ALA A 211 -2.87 6.82 -7.44
CA ALA A 211 -4.27 7.22 -7.36
C ALA A 211 -5.22 6.09 -7.75
N PHE A 212 -4.92 5.29 -8.79
CA PHE A 212 -5.73 4.12 -9.15
C PHE A 212 -5.71 3.04 -8.08
N TRP A 213 -4.54 2.72 -7.53
CA TRP A 213 -4.40 1.79 -6.41
C TRP A 213 -5.26 2.19 -5.21
N LEU A 214 -5.27 3.48 -4.83
CA LEU A 214 -6.17 3.98 -3.78
C LEU A 214 -7.65 3.84 -4.17
N GLN A 215 -8.02 4.08 -5.44
CA GLN A 215 -9.39 3.91 -5.92
C GLN A 215 -9.85 2.44 -5.86
N GLU A 216 -8.98 1.47 -6.16
CA GLU A 216 -9.31 0.04 -6.04
C GLU A 216 -9.51 -0.36 -4.57
N LEU A 217 -8.60 0.04 -3.68
CA LEU A 217 -8.74 -0.17 -2.23
C LEU A 217 -10.02 0.47 -1.68
N MET A 218 -10.28 1.73 -2.04
CA MET A 218 -11.48 2.45 -1.63
C MET A 218 -12.76 1.80 -2.19
N THR A 219 -12.73 1.27 -3.40
CA THR A 219 -13.89 0.56 -3.97
C THR A 219 -14.21 -0.69 -3.17
N ALA A 220 -13.19 -1.48 -2.81
CA ALA A 220 -13.35 -2.64 -1.93
C ALA A 220 -13.83 -2.23 -0.53
N ALA A 221 -13.26 -1.16 0.05
CA ALA A 221 -13.64 -0.67 1.37
C ALA A 221 -15.08 -0.14 1.42
N CYS A 222 -15.55 0.57 0.38
CA CYS A 222 -16.94 1.01 0.27
C CYS A 222 -17.91 -0.18 0.29
N VAL A 223 -17.58 -1.27 -0.40
CA VAL A 223 -18.40 -2.50 -0.44
C VAL A 223 -18.40 -3.23 0.92
N ALA A 224 -17.31 -3.16 1.67
CA ALA A 224 -17.19 -3.78 2.99
C ALA A 224 -17.87 -2.97 4.11
N VAL A 225 -17.75 -1.64 4.09
CA VAL A 225 -18.20 -0.74 5.17
C VAL A 225 -19.65 -0.30 4.98
N LEU A 226 -20.08 0.06 3.76
CA LEU A 226 -21.32 0.81 3.56
C LEU A 226 -22.33 0.06 2.69
N GLN A 227 -23.07 -0.85 3.32
CA GLN A 227 -24.23 -1.56 2.73
C GLN A 227 -25.57 -1.07 3.30
N SER A 228 -25.72 0.24 3.57
CA SER A 228 -26.98 0.79 4.09
C SER A 228 -27.96 1.17 2.96
N ALA A 229 -29.26 1.09 3.25
CA ALA A 229 -30.32 1.45 2.29
C ALA A 229 -30.50 2.97 2.11
N THR A 230 -29.90 3.78 2.97
CA THR A 230 -30.11 5.24 3.05
C THR A 230 -28.97 6.06 2.46
N CYS A 231 -27.77 5.48 2.34
CA CYS A 231 -26.58 6.15 1.86
C CYS A 231 -25.79 5.25 0.90
N LYS A 232 -25.52 5.73 -0.31
CA LYS A 232 -24.71 5.03 -1.31
C LYS A 232 -23.39 5.78 -1.53
N LEU A 233 -22.28 5.15 -1.17
CA LEU A 233 -20.95 5.62 -1.48
C LEU A 233 -20.44 4.97 -2.76
N THR A 234 -19.81 5.75 -3.63
CA THR A 234 -19.26 5.29 -4.92
C THR A 234 -17.91 5.94 -5.18
N VAL A 235 -16.95 5.18 -5.70
CA VAL A 235 -15.69 5.73 -6.19
C VAL A 235 -15.89 6.18 -7.64
N LEU A 236 -15.44 7.40 -7.95
CA LEU A 236 -15.45 7.97 -9.30
C LEU A 236 -14.01 7.97 -9.86
N PRO A 237 -13.83 7.66 -11.16
CA PRO A 237 -12.51 7.61 -11.77
C PRO A 237 -11.85 8.98 -11.78
N SER A 238 -10.63 9.08 -11.25
CA SER A 238 -9.78 10.27 -11.31
C SER A 238 -8.30 9.90 -11.52
N PRO A 239 -7.54 10.63 -12.37
CA PRO A 239 -6.15 10.28 -12.68
C PRO A 239 -5.12 10.80 -11.66
N ARG A 240 -5.52 11.61 -10.66
CA ARG A 240 -4.58 12.26 -9.70
C ARG A 240 -4.94 12.08 -8.23
N PHE A 241 -6.19 11.75 -7.92
CA PHE A 241 -6.70 11.62 -6.55
C PHE A 241 -7.80 10.55 -6.52
N CYS A 242 -8.21 10.08 -5.33
CA CYS A 242 -9.40 9.24 -5.23
C CYS A 242 -10.62 10.13 -4.97
N LYS A 243 -11.63 10.07 -5.86
CA LYS A 243 -12.87 10.82 -5.71
C LYS A 243 -13.98 9.89 -5.22
N LEU A 244 -14.57 10.19 -4.07
CA LEU A 244 -15.77 9.51 -3.58
C LEU A 244 -16.99 10.40 -3.85
N LYS A 245 -18.09 9.82 -4.30
CA LYS A 245 -19.41 10.45 -4.35
C LYS A 245 -20.34 9.72 -3.42
N MET A 246 -20.79 10.42 -2.39
CA MET A 246 -21.82 9.98 -1.46
C MET A 246 -23.16 10.52 -1.96
N THR A 247 -24.11 9.63 -2.27
CA THR A 247 -25.47 9.97 -2.68
C THR A 247 -26.44 9.48 -1.62
N THR A 248 -27.33 10.35 -1.15
CA THR A 248 -28.29 10.03 -0.10
C THR A 248 -29.69 9.80 -0.67
N ALA A 249 -30.60 9.21 0.13
CA ALA A 249 -31.99 9.00 -0.27
C ALA A 249 -32.76 10.27 -0.64
N PHE A 250 -32.24 11.46 -0.30
CA PHE A 250 -32.83 12.76 -0.61
C PHE A 250 -32.23 13.43 -1.87
N GLU A 251 -31.61 12.65 -2.76
CA GLU A 251 -30.94 13.07 -4.01
C GLU A 251 -29.80 14.09 -3.87
N THR A 252 -29.50 14.55 -2.66
CA THR A 252 -28.31 15.36 -2.36
C THR A 252 -27.04 14.52 -2.48
N SER A 253 -26.01 15.08 -3.13
CA SER A 253 -24.71 14.43 -3.28
C SER A 253 -23.57 15.27 -2.69
N LEU A 254 -22.74 14.62 -1.90
CA LEU A 254 -21.45 15.14 -1.44
C LEU A 254 -20.33 14.49 -2.27
N SER A 255 -19.42 15.31 -2.78
CA SER A 255 -18.16 14.88 -3.38
C SER A 255 -17.04 14.99 -2.35
N ILE A 256 -16.26 13.92 -2.17
CA ILE A 256 -15.09 13.89 -1.31
C ILE A 256 -13.87 13.61 -2.18
N GLU A 257 -12.83 14.44 -2.07
CA GLU A 257 -11.59 14.30 -2.85
C GLU A 257 -10.43 13.97 -1.91
N LEU A 258 -9.88 12.77 -2.06
CA LEU A 258 -8.76 12.25 -1.27
C LEU A 258 -7.46 12.45 -2.05
N VAL A 259 -6.70 13.47 -1.65
CA VAL A 259 -5.42 13.81 -2.26
C VAL A 259 -4.30 13.14 -1.47
N LEU A 260 -3.48 12.35 -2.17
CA LEU A 260 -2.33 11.69 -1.57
C LEU A 260 -1.24 12.72 -1.24
N ALA A 261 -0.52 12.50 -0.15
CA ALA A 261 0.61 13.34 0.23
C ALA A 261 1.73 12.55 0.91
N VAL A 262 2.90 13.17 1.03
CA VAL A 262 4.03 12.63 1.79
C VAL A 262 4.56 13.67 2.77
N GLN A 263 5.11 13.19 3.89
CA GLN A 263 5.71 14.05 4.91
C GLN A 263 7.08 14.57 4.45
N GLN A 264 7.31 15.88 4.61
CA GLN A 264 8.56 16.53 4.23
C GLN A 264 9.52 16.59 5.43
N GLY A 265 10.37 15.56 5.54
CA GLY A 265 11.35 15.45 6.64
C GLY A 265 10.69 15.28 8.00
N ASN A 266 11.26 15.90 9.04
CA ASN A 266 10.80 15.75 10.43
C ASN A 266 9.76 16.81 10.85
N ALA A 267 9.21 17.57 9.92
CA ALA A 267 8.19 18.59 10.20
C ALA A 267 6.78 18.05 9.91
N ASP A 268 5.76 18.67 10.50
CA ASP A 268 4.33 18.42 10.18
C ASP A 268 3.92 19.05 8.83
N THR A 269 4.84 19.09 7.88
CA THR A 269 4.64 19.65 6.54
C THR A 269 4.41 18.51 5.56
N PHE A 270 3.29 18.54 4.85
CA PHE A 270 2.93 17.55 3.85
C PHE A 270 2.97 18.15 2.45
N VAL A 271 3.51 17.41 1.50
CA VAL A 271 3.53 17.78 0.07
C VAL A 271 2.56 16.87 -0.67
N THR A 272 1.55 17.48 -1.30
CA THR A 272 0.51 16.78 -2.05
C THR A 272 1.01 16.29 -3.40
N MET A 273 0.60 15.08 -3.77
CA MET A 273 0.85 14.46 -5.07
C MET A 273 -0.29 14.81 -6.03
N GLU A 274 -0.23 15.99 -6.67
CA GLU A 274 -1.23 16.49 -7.62
C GLU A 274 -0.67 16.81 -9.01
#